data_AF-A0A7X9E1E3-F1
#
_entry.id   AF-A0A7X9E1E3-F1
#
_cell.length_a   1.000
_cell.length_b   1.000
_cell.length_c   1.000
_cell.angle_alpha   90.00
_cell.angle_beta   90.00
_cell.angle_gamma   90.00
#
_symmetry.space_group_name_H-M   'P 1'
#
loop_
_entity.id
_entity.type
_entity.pdbx_description
1 polymer ?
#
loop_
_entity_poly.entity_id
_entity_poly.type
_entity_poly.pdbx_seq_one_letter_code
_entity_poly.pdbx_strand_id
1 'polypeptide(L)'
;FLVFFILGRITKKEEVITHPTTENYQGQASQQTETELDGFTLIKQSGCITCHGQNLEGTNMAPAITGLSEFWSRDKLINYLRNPSAYSGDKRFKEYKLKYKNIVMPSYGNLDVKDLGKMADYLLTK
;
A
#
# COMPACT_ATOMS: atom_id res chain seq x y z
N PHE A 1 51.91 19.17 5.85
CA PHE A 1 50.92 20.22 5.51
C PHE A 1 50.52 20.02 4.06
N LEU A 2 49.24 19.71 3.83
CA LEU A 2 48.65 19.33 2.54
C LEU A 2 48.41 20.56 1.65
N VAL A 3 48.95 20.48 0.44
CA VAL A 3 48.50 20.94 -0.90
C VAL A 3 47.20 21.75 -0.94
N PHE A 4 47.18 22.88 -1.67
CA PHE A 4 46.18 23.18 -2.72
C PHE A 4 46.62 24.40 -3.57
N PHE A 5 47.10 24.10 -4.77
CA PHE A 5 47.49 25.06 -5.80
C PHE A 5 46.40 25.08 -6.89
N ILE A 6 45.80 26.26 -7.04
CA ILE A 6 45.31 26.87 -8.28
C ILE A 6 44.06 26.30 -8.98
N LEU A 7 43.03 27.14 -8.88
CA LEU A 7 42.01 27.53 -9.87
C LEU A 7 42.16 27.01 -11.31
N GLY A 8 41.11 26.35 -11.80
CA GLY A 8 40.80 26.23 -13.22
C GLY A 8 39.30 26.39 -13.46
N ARG A 9 38.87 27.58 -13.90
CA ARG A 9 37.55 27.80 -14.51
C ARG A 9 37.59 27.34 -15.99
N ILE A 10 36.40 27.29 -16.61
CA ILE A 10 36.10 27.29 -18.07
C ILE A 10 35.75 25.87 -18.58
N THR A 11 34.48 25.47 -18.71
CA THR A 11 33.44 25.81 -19.71
C THR A 11 33.43 24.88 -20.94
N LYS A 12 32.22 24.35 -21.23
CA LYS A 12 31.60 24.00 -22.53
C LYS A 12 31.68 22.58 -23.12
N LYS A 13 30.43 22.09 -23.33
CA LYS A 13 29.80 21.60 -24.58
C LYS A 13 29.69 20.08 -24.76
N GLU A 14 28.44 19.66 -24.96
CA GLU A 14 28.02 18.37 -25.52
C GLU A 14 28.65 18.12 -26.89
N GLU A 15 29.01 16.88 -27.19
CA GLU A 15 28.86 16.32 -28.53
C GLU A 15 28.82 14.78 -28.49
N VAL A 16 27.88 14.26 -29.28
CA VAL A 16 27.46 12.87 -29.47
C VAL A 16 28.56 12.06 -30.16
N ILE A 17 28.87 10.86 -29.68
CA ILE A 17 29.58 9.84 -30.48
C ILE A 17 28.93 8.47 -30.26
N THR A 18 28.57 7.85 -31.37
CA THR A 18 27.86 6.58 -31.51
C THR A 18 28.81 5.41 -31.83
N HIS A 19 28.57 4.26 -31.17
CA HIS A 19 28.89 2.84 -31.53
C HIS A 19 30.34 2.30 -31.34
N PRO A 20 30.60 0.96 -31.31
CA PRO A 20 29.71 -0.23 -31.16
C PRO A 20 30.23 -1.38 -30.22
N THR A 21 29.33 -2.36 -30.00
CA THR A 21 29.49 -3.82 -29.80
C THR A 21 29.94 -4.45 -28.48
N THR A 22 28.97 -5.21 -27.94
CA THR A 22 29.04 -6.53 -27.28
C THR A 22 29.91 -6.69 -26.04
N GLU A 23 29.26 -6.77 -24.88
CA GLU A 23 29.28 -7.98 -24.04
C GLU A 23 28.20 -7.91 -22.94
N ASN A 24 27.64 -9.08 -22.65
CA ASN A 24 26.56 -9.40 -21.70
C ASN A 24 26.37 -8.45 -20.50
N TYR A 25 25.25 -7.73 -20.50
CA TYR A 25 24.53 -7.41 -19.26
C TYR A 25 23.05 -7.75 -19.46
N GLN A 26 22.70 -9.01 -19.18
CA GLN A 26 21.34 -9.39 -18.83
C GLN A 26 21.02 -8.79 -17.46
N GLY A 27 20.73 -7.50 -17.43
CA GLY A 27 19.88 -6.91 -16.40
C GLY A 27 18.47 -6.91 -16.95
N GLN A 28 17.74 -8.01 -16.76
CA GLN A 28 16.30 -8.03 -17.00
C GLN A 28 15.68 -6.98 -16.07
N ALA A 29 15.51 -5.76 -16.58
CA ALA A 29 14.47 -4.87 -16.11
C ALA A 29 13.17 -5.61 -16.40
N SER A 30 12.70 -6.35 -15.40
CA SER A 30 11.38 -6.95 -15.41
C SER A 30 10.37 -5.82 -15.46
N GLN A 31 10.07 -5.38 -16.68
CA GLN A 31 8.79 -4.76 -17.04
C GLN A 31 7.74 -5.85 -16.83
N GLN A 32 7.44 -6.11 -15.57
CA GLN A 32 6.20 -6.75 -15.19
C GLN A 32 5.12 -5.76 -15.57
N THR A 33 4.43 -6.04 -16.68
CA THR A 33 3.04 -5.63 -16.81
C THR A 33 2.28 -6.31 -15.66
N GLU A 34 2.35 -5.72 -14.47
CA GLU A 34 1.43 -6.05 -13.38
C GLU A 34 0.02 -5.79 -13.93
N THR A 35 -0.73 -6.86 -14.15
CA THR A 35 -2.17 -6.77 -14.35
C THR A 35 -2.74 -6.01 -13.16
N GLU A 36 -3.11 -4.75 -13.39
CA GLU A 36 -3.62 -3.87 -12.35
C GLU A 36 -4.95 -4.42 -11.84
N LEU A 37 -4.94 -4.99 -10.63
CA LEU A 37 -6.14 -5.53 -9.99
C LEU A 37 -7.00 -4.39 -9.45
N ASP A 38 -8.32 -4.54 -9.58
CA ASP A 38 -9.30 -3.63 -8.99
C ASP A 38 -9.40 -3.82 -7.46
N GLY A 39 -9.92 -2.79 -6.77
CA GLY A 39 -10.01 -2.78 -5.31
C GLY A 39 -10.82 -3.94 -4.73
N PHE A 40 -11.91 -4.37 -5.39
CA PHE A 40 -12.71 -5.50 -4.88
C PHE A 40 -12.01 -6.84 -5.06
N THR A 41 -11.32 -7.03 -6.17
CA THR A 41 -10.50 -8.22 -6.39
C THR A 41 -9.40 -8.33 -5.33
N LEU A 42 -8.72 -7.24 -5.02
CA LEU A 42 -7.73 -7.18 -3.94
C LEU A 42 -8.34 -7.52 -2.57
N ILE A 43 -9.53 -7.01 -2.24
CA ILE A 43 -10.27 -7.31 -1.00
C ILE A 43 -10.59 -8.80 -0.88
N LYS A 44 -11.04 -9.43 -1.97
CA LYS A 44 -11.32 -10.88 -1.99
C LYS A 44 -10.06 -11.70 -1.81
N GLN A 45 -9.00 -11.39 -2.56
CA GLN A 45 -7.73 -12.13 -2.52
C GLN A 45 -7.00 -11.95 -1.18
N SER A 46 -7.17 -10.80 -0.53
CA SER A 46 -6.64 -10.51 0.81
C SER A 46 -7.46 -11.16 1.93
N GLY A 47 -8.50 -11.94 1.61
CA GLY A 47 -9.29 -12.71 2.58
C GLY A 47 -10.26 -11.87 3.42
N CYS A 48 -10.50 -10.61 3.07
CA CYS A 48 -11.33 -9.71 3.89
C CYS A 48 -12.76 -10.25 4.06
N ILE A 49 -13.30 -10.85 2.99
CA ILE A 49 -14.66 -11.43 2.94
C ILE A 49 -14.84 -12.62 3.90
N THR A 50 -13.76 -13.29 4.32
CA THR A 50 -13.83 -14.41 5.26
C THR A 50 -14.39 -13.98 6.61
N CYS A 51 -14.04 -12.77 7.06
CA CYS A 51 -14.50 -12.23 8.33
C CYS A 51 -15.64 -11.21 8.15
N HIS A 52 -15.57 -10.40 7.10
CA HIS A 52 -16.52 -9.30 6.88
C HIS A 52 -17.75 -9.69 6.04
N GLY A 53 -17.84 -10.93 5.54
CA GLY A 53 -18.94 -11.39 4.72
C GLY A 53 -18.69 -11.19 3.22
N GLN A 54 -19.43 -11.92 2.39
CA GLN A 54 -19.27 -11.96 0.93
C GLN A 54 -19.51 -10.60 0.28
N ASN A 55 -20.41 -9.81 0.87
CA ASN A 55 -20.81 -8.47 0.43
C ASN A 55 -20.31 -7.38 1.39
N LEU A 56 -19.41 -7.74 2.31
CA LEU A 56 -18.92 -6.86 3.38
C LEU A 56 -20.01 -6.38 4.35
N GLU A 57 -21.10 -7.15 4.47
CA GLU A 57 -22.26 -6.90 5.32
C GLU A 57 -22.00 -7.14 6.81
N GLY A 58 -20.83 -7.67 7.15
CA GLY A 58 -20.45 -8.06 8.50
C GLY A 58 -20.92 -9.46 8.87
N THR A 59 -20.28 -10.02 9.89
CA THR A 59 -20.62 -11.34 10.42
C THR A 59 -20.54 -11.31 11.96
N ASN A 60 -20.67 -12.48 12.58
CA ASN A 60 -20.34 -12.64 14.00
C ASN A 60 -18.84 -12.52 14.29
N MET A 61 -17.97 -12.54 13.27
CA MET A 61 -16.52 -12.42 13.42
C MET A 61 -16.00 -10.99 13.25
N ALA A 62 -16.65 -10.17 12.41
CA ALA A 62 -16.20 -8.81 12.14
C ALA A 62 -17.38 -7.89 11.78
N PRO A 63 -17.27 -6.56 12.00
CA PRO A 63 -18.34 -5.61 11.69
C PRO A 63 -18.57 -5.46 10.20
N ALA A 64 -19.74 -4.92 9.85
CA ALA A 64 -20.05 -4.49 8.50
C ALA A 64 -19.07 -3.40 8.05
N ILE A 65 -18.76 -3.40 6.76
CA ILE A 65 -17.98 -2.37 6.08
C ILE A 65 -18.96 -1.53 5.23
N THR A 66 -19.86 -0.84 5.91
CA THR A 66 -20.83 0.09 5.30
C THR A 66 -20.68 1.45 5.94
N GLY A 67 -20.80 2.52 5.16
CA GLY A 67 -20.70 3.89 5.66
C GLY A 67 -19.31 4.24 6.22
N LEU A 68 -18.25 3.60 5.70
CA LEU A 68 -16.89 3.84 6.21
C LEU A 68 -16.45 5.30 6.10
N SER A 69 -16.93 5.99 5.07
CA SER A 69 -16.59 7.40 4.78
C SER A 69 -16.97 8.37 5.89
N GLU A 70 -17.91 8.00 6.77
CA GLU A 70 -18.26 8.80 7.95
C GLU A 70 -17.15 8.82 9.01
N PHE A 71 -16.33 7.77 9.06
CA PHE A 71 -15.34 7.57 10.12
C PHE A 71 -13.89 7.59 9.61
N TRP A 72 -13.71 7.44 8.30
CA TRP A 72 -12.40 7.24 7.69
C TRP A 72 -12.20 8.21 6.53
N SER A 73 -11.00 8.80 6.50
CA SER A 73 -10.43 9.28 5.24
C SER A 73 -9.64 8.16 4.58
N ARG A 74 -9.38 8.29 3.28
CA ARG A 74 -8.53 7.37 2.52
C ARG A 74 -7.22 7.05 3.22
N ASP A 75 -6.46 8.07 3.61
CA ASP A 75 -5.14 7.89 4.24
C ASP A 75 -5.24 7.24 5.62
N LYS A 76 -6.27 7.60 6.41
CA LYS A 76 -6.50 6.96 7.71
C LYS A 76 -6.84 5.49 7.55
N LEU A 77 -7.62 5.13 6.53
CA LEU A 77 -7.99 3.75 6.25
C LEU A 77 -6.78 2.93 5.79
N ILE A 78 -5.96 3.47 4.89
CA ILE A 78 -4.70 2.83 4.46
C ILE A 78 -3.81 2.57 5.68
N ASN A 79 -3.62 3.57 6.54
CA ASN A 79 -2.81 3.43 7.74
C ASN A 79 -3.38 2.39 8.72
N TYR A 80 -4.71 2.32 8.85
CA TYR A 80 -5.36 1.28 9.63
C TYR A 80 -5.11 -0.12 9.06
N LEU A 81 -5.29 -0.31 7.74
CA LEU A 81 -5.05 -1.61 7.11
C LEU A 81 -3.59 -2.07 7.29
N ARG A 82 -2.63 -1.14 7.29
CA ARG A 82 -1.22 -1.45 7.55
C ARG A 82 -0.95 -1.86 9.00
N ASN A 83 -1.58 -1.20 9.98
CA ASN A 83 -1.39 -1.54 11.37
C ASN A 83 -2.67 -1.36 12.21
N PRO A 84 -3.59 -2.33 12.17
CA PRO A 84 -4.85 -2.23 12.91
C PRO A 84 -4.65 -2.15 14.42
N SER A 85 -3.59 -2.78 14.94
CA SER A 85 -3.31 -2.84 16.37
C SER A 85 -3.04 -1.47 17.00
N ALA A 86 -2.55 -0.51 16.21
CA ALA A 86 -2.31 0.87 16.64
C ALA A 86 -3.59 1.65 16.96
N TYR A 87 -4.76 1.17 16.54
CA TYR A 87 -6.05 1.86 16.70
C TYR A 87 -6.86 1.36 17.90
N SER A 88 -6.30 0.47 18.72
CA SER A 88 -6.96 -0.13 19.88
C SER A 88 -7.38 0.86 20.99
N GLY A 89 -6.87 2.10 20.96
CA GLY A 89 -7.18 3.15 21.95
C GLY A 89 -8.56 3.80 21.79
N ASP A 90 -9.13 3.80 20.59
CA ASP A 90 -10.42 4.45 20.29
C ASP A 90 -11.59 3.74 20.99
N LYS A 91 -12.62 4.50 21.39
CA LYS A 91 -13.85 3.95 21.96
C LYS A 91 -14.50 2.93 21.03
N ARG A 92 -14.58 3.20 19.72
CA ARG A 92 -15.18 2.29 18.73
C ARG A 92 -14.45 0.95 18.67
N PHE A 93 -13.11 0.99 18.71
CA PHE A 93 -12.29 -0.23 18.68
C PHE A 93 -12.35 -1.02 19.99
N LYS A 94 -12.52 -0.35 21.13
CA LYS A 94 -12.80 -1.02 22.41
C LYS A 94 -14.13 -1.76 22.37
N GLU A 95 -15.18 -1.13 21.85
CA GLU A 95 -16.49 -1.78 21.66
C GLU A 95 -16.41 -2.97 20.72
N TYR A 96 -15.69 -2.85 19.59
CA TYR A 96 -15.46 -3.97 18.68
C TYR A 96 -14.71 -5.12 19.35
N LYS A 97 -13.68 -4.85 20.14
CA LYS A 97 -12.94 -5.90 20.88
C LYS A 97 -13.83 -6.66 21.85
N LEU A 98 -14.80 -5.98 22.48
CA LEU A 98 -15.76 -6.62 23.39
C LEU A 98 -16.79 -7.48 22.63
N LYS A 99 -17.22 -7.03 21.45
CA LYS A 99 -18.21 -7.71 20.61
C LYS A 99 -17.62 -8.91 19.86
N TYR A 100 -16.45 -8.74 19.23
CA TYR A 100 -15.78 -9.72 18.36
C TYR A 100 -14.63 -10.41 19.10
N LYS A 101 -14.94 -11.03 20.25
CA LYS A 101 -13.95 -11.60 21.16
C LYS A 101 -13.02 -12.58 20.44
N ASN A 102 -11.73 -12.52 20.77
CA ASN A 102 -10.68 -13.40 20.24
C ASN A 102 -10.41 -13.29 18.73
N ILE A 103 -11.04 -12.34 18.03
CA ILE A 103 -10.73 -12.03 16.63
C ILE A 103 -9.92 -10.73 16.59
N VAL A 104 -8.80 -10.76 15.87
CA VAL A 104 -7.92 -9.61 15.67
C VAL A 104 -7.88 -9.31 14.17
N MET A 105 -8.06 -8.05 13.80
CA MET A 105 -7.90 -7.62 12.41
C MET A 105 -6.43 -7.83 11.99
N PRO A 106 -6.16 -8.63 10.94
CA PRO A 106 -4.80 -8.85 10.48
C PRO A 106 -4.20 -7.57 9.89
N SER A 107 -2.87 -7.45 9.98
CA SER A 107 -2.13 -6.40 9.30
C SER A 107 -1.93 -6.75 7.84
N TYR A 108 -2.10 -5.75 6.97
CA TYR A 108 -1.81 -5.80 5.55
C TYR A 108 -0.61 -4.91 5.19
N GLY A 109 0.29 -4.69 6.16
CA GLY A 109 1.48 -3.85 5.97
C GLY A 109 2.49 -4.38 4.96
N ASN A 110 2.33 -5.65 4.55
CA ASN A 110 3.11 -6.31 3.51
C ASN A 110 2.58 -6.06 2.08
N LEU A 111 1.40 -5.46 1.91
CA LEU A 111 0.86 -5.09 0.61
C LEU A 111 1.43 -3.73 0.16
N ASP A 112 1.51 -3.53 -1.17
CA ASP A 112 1.91 -2.24 -1.75
C ASP A 112 0.90 -1.15 -1.36
N VAL A 113 1.40 0.06 -1.12
CA VAL A 113 0.57 1.24 -0.81
C VAL A 113 -0.40 1.57 -1.95
N LYS A 114 -0.03 1.31 -3.21
CA LYS A 114 -0.91 1.46 -4.38
C LYS A 114 -2.14 0.55 -4.25
N ASP A 115 -1.94 -0.72 -3.92
CA ASP A 115 -3.02 -1.69 -3.79
C ASP A 115 -3.89 -1.43 -2.56
N LEU A 116 -3.27 -1.10 -1.42
CA LEU A 116 -4.01 -0.62 -0.24
C LEU A 116 -4.83 0.63 -0.56
N GLY A 117 -4.30 1.51 -1.42
CA GLY A 117 -5.00 2.66 -1.94
C GLY A 117 -6.28 2.28 -2.68
N LYS A 118 -6.19 1.37 -3.64
CA LYS A 118 -7.37 0.88 -4.39
C LYS A 118 -8.40 0.19 -3.49
N MET A 119 -7.93 -0.60 -2.52
CA MET A 119 -8.81 -1.22 -1.53
C MET A 119 -9.54 -0.13 -0.72
N ALA A 120 -8.81 0.86 -0.19
CA ALA A 120 -9.40 1.95 0.56
C ALA A 120 -10.41 2.75 -0.28
N ASP A 121 -10.07 3.06 -1.53
CA ASP A 121 -10.95 3.76 -2.46
C ASP A 121 -12.26 2.99 -2.69
N TYR A 122 -12.18 1.68 -2.91
CA TYR A 122 -13.38 0.84 -3.04
C TYR A 122 -14.20 0.81 -1.74
N LEU A 123 -13.54 0.57 -0.59
CA LEU A 123 -14.20 0.44 0.71
C LEU A 123 -14.93 1.71 1.13
N LEU A 124 -14.43 2.90 0.75
CA LEU A 124 -15.07 4.18 1.05
C LEU A 124 -16.32 4.47 0.19
N THR A 125 -16.57 3.66 -0.85
CA THR A 125 -17.80 3.73 -1.67
C THR A 125 -18.91 2.81 -1.17
N LYS A 126 -18.68 2.07 -0.07
CA LYS A 126 -19.65 1.16 0.57
C LYS A 126 -20.35 1.81 1.74
#